data_AF-A0A226QLC9-F1
#
_entry.id   AF-A0A226QLC9-F1
#
_cell.length_a   1.000
_cell.length_b   1.000
_cell.length_c   1.000
_cell.angle_alpha   90.00
_cell.angle_beta   90.00
_cell.angle_gamma   90.00
#
_symmetry.space_group_name_H-M   'P 1'
#
loop_
_entity.id
_entity.type
_entity.pdbx_description
1 polymer ?
#
loop_
_entity_poly.entity_id
_entity_poly.type
_entity_poly.pdbx_seq_one_letter_code
_entity_poly.pdbx_strand_id
1 'polypeptide(L)'
;MIILKNIMIKIALLKEQIERFLHHSYLLQHIPSRPIDEDRILLSLSMLEDAQISPEKADHYIIPMMLVQIALDTHDEVTNSVSNHEDDDLKTRQLVVLAGDLYSGLYYDYLAKLNEISMIRLFAEAIKEINEHKIRLYQKDIERIETLFDSVGTIESALICKMAEHFSAPLWVNFSYDYLLLKRLNKERETFIHSGSSVLFEQMANIVFPKTKTVTKEQKHYLLHICNRYIDHCKEKLLKIKLEVNEALQIRISELTGGFSAIAKKTVEEG
;
A
#
# COMPACT_ATOMS: atom_id res chain seq x y z
N MET A 1 -11.05 -17.41 14.29
CA MET A 1 -10.54 -17.80 12.96
C MET A 1 -11.70 -17.88 11.99
N ILE A 2 -11.92 -16.81 11.24
CA ILE A 2 -12.92 -16.75 10.16
C ILE A 2 -12.59 -17.80 9.09
N ILE A 3 -13.61 -18.55 8.66
CA ILE A 3 -13.52 -19.53 7.56
C ILE A 3 -13.14 -18.79 6.27
N LEU A 4 -12.20 -19.32 5.46
CA LEU A 4 -11.72 -18.71 4.20
C LEU A 4 -12.84 -18.13 3.32
N LYS A 5 -13.93 -18.89 3.14
CA LYS A 5 -15.09 -18.43 2.37
C LYS A 5 -15.73 -17.16 2.95
N ASN A 6 -15.84 -17.07 4.27
CA ASN A 6 -16.46 -15.94 4.95
C ASN A 6 -15.59 -14.67 4.86
N ILE A 7 -14.27 -14.79 4.95
CA ILE A 7 -13.38 -13.64 4.82
C ILE A 7 -13.36 -13.10 3.38
N MET A 8 -13.38 -13.97 2.36
CA MET A 8 -13.46 -13.54 0.97
C MET A 8 -14.79 -12.82 0.66
N ILE A 9 -15.91 -13.33 1.19
CA ILE A 9 -17.21 -12.65 1.08
C ILE A 9 -17.15 -11.27 1.76
N LYS A 10 -16.55 -11.19 2.95
CA LYS A 10 -16.41 -9.92 3.68
C LYS A 10 -15.57 -8.89 2.92
N ILE A 11 -14.46 -9.31 2.32
CA ILE A 11 -13.62 -8.45 1.46
C ILE A 11 -14.44 -7.92 0.27
N ALA A 12 -15.19 -8.79 -0.41
CA ALA A 12 -16.02 -8.39 -1.53
C ALA A 12 -17.10 -7.37 -1.13
N LEU A 13 -17.76 -7.57 0.01
CA LEU A 13 -18.76 -6.63 0.55
C LEU A 13 -18.15 -5.27 0.91
N LEU A 14 -17.00 -5.27 1.57
CA LEU A 14 -16.28 -4.03 1.92
C LEU A 14 -15.86 -3.27 0.66
N LYS A 15 -15.34 -3.98 -0.35
CA LYS A 15 -14.97 -3.40 -1.64
C LYS A 15 -16.17 -2.73 -2.31
N GLU A 16 -17.31 -3.42 -2.38
CA GLU A 16 -18.54 -2.88 -2.95
C GLU A 16 -19.03 -1.62 -2.19
N GLN A 17 -18.92 -1.62 -0.85
CA GLN A 17 -19.24 -0.45 -0.04
C GLN A 17 -18.30 0.71 -0.32
N ILE A 18 -16.99 0.47 -0.41
CA ILE A 18 -15.99 1.50 -0.74
C ILE A 18 -16.24 2.04 -2.15
N GLU A 19 -16.49 1.19 -3.14
CA GLU A 19 -16.82 1.60 -4.51
C GLU A 19 -18.05 2.52 -4.56
N ARG A 20 -19.06 2.27 -3.73
CA ARG A 20 -20.23 3.16 -3.59
C ARG A 20 -19.86 4.55 -3.09
N PHE A 21 -18.89 4.68 -2.17
CA PHE A 21 -18.38 5.98 -1.73
C PHE A 21 -17.58 6.69 -2.82
N LEU A 22 -16.81 5.95 -3.62
CA LEU A 22 -16.00 6.52 -4.69
C LEU A 22 -16.82 6.90 -5.94
N HIS A 23 -18.05 6.41 -6.04
CA HIS A 23 -18.90 6.59 -7.22
C HIS A 23 -19.41 8.02 -7.34
N HIS A 24 -18.80 8.79 -8.23
CA HIS A 24 -19.28 10.10 -8.64
C HIS A 24 -19.37 10.15 -10.16
N SER A 25 -20.58 10.32 -10.71
CA SER A 25 -20.85 10.18 -12.14
C SER A 25 -19.96 11.09 -13.00
N TYR A 26 -19.64 12.30 -12.52
CA TYR A 26 -18.74 13.22 -13.24
C TYR A 26 -17.27 12.80 -13.17
N LEU A 27 -16.81 12.24 -12.03
CA LEU A 27 -15.42 11.82 -11.90
C LEU A 27 -15.16 10.56 -12.75
N LEU A 28 -16.11 9.61 -12.79
CA LEU A 28 -16.00 8.39 -13.58
C LEU A 28 -15.93 8.63 -15.09
N GLN A 29 -16.43 9.77 -15.57
CA GLN A 29 -16.33 10.16 -16.98
C GLN A 29 -14.93 10.68 -17.35
N HIS A 30 -14.14 11.09 -16.35
CA HIS A 30 -12.89 11.83 -16.56
C HIS A 30 -11.67 11.19 -15.91
N ILE A 31 -11.85 10.29 -14.94
CA ILE A 31 -10.78 9.64 -14.18
C ILE A 31 -10.99 8.13 -14.26
N PRO A 32 -9.96 7.34 -14.62
CA PRO A 32 -10.06 5.89 -14.64
C PRO A 32 -10.35 5.33 -13.24
N SER A 33 -11.22 4.32 -13.18
CA SER A 33 -11.45 3.57 -11.94
C SER A 33 -10.17 2.85 -11.52
N ARG A 34 -9.88 2.86 -10.21
CA ARG A 34 -8.70 2.21 -9.66
C ARG A 34 -9.03 0.93 -8.91
N PRO A 35 -8.14 -0.07 -8.99
CA PRO A 35 -8.29 -1.27 -8.18
C PRO A 35 -8.11 -0.92 -6.70
N ILE A 36 -9.08 -1.30 -5.88
CA ILE A 36 -8.98 -1.24 -4.42
C ILE A 36 -8.00 -2.30 -3.94
N ASP A 37 -7.08 -1.92 -3.06
CA ASP A 37 -6.10 -2.85 -2.51
C ASP A 37 -6.73 -3.83 -1.49
N GLU A 38 -7.06 -5.03 -1.98
CA GLU A 38 -7.65 -6.10 -1.17
C GLU A 38 -6.70 -6.63 -0.08
N ASP A 39 -5.38 -6.50 -0.23
CA ASP A 39 -4.44 -6.93 0.82
C ASP A 39 -4.57 -6.03 2.05
N ARG A 40 -4.81 -4.74 1.86
CA ARG A 40 -5.01 -3.78 2.97
C ARG A 40 -6.29 -4.08 3.75
N ILE A 41 -7.34 -4.44 3.03
CA ILE A 41 -8.60 -4.90 3.63
C ILE A 41 -8.37 -6.19 4.41
N LEU A 42 -7.69 -7.18 3.81
CA LEU A 42 -7.40 -8.46 4.43
C LEU A 42 -6.55 -8.30 5.70
N LEU A 43 -5.45 -7.53 5.64
CA LEU A 43 -4.61 -7.24 6.80
C LEU A 43 -5.41 -6.61 7.94
N SER A 44 -6.28 -5.64 7.61
CA SER A 44 -7.06 -4.92 8.61
C SER A 44 -8.15 -5.78 9.22
N LEU A 45 -8.85 -6.59 8.43
CA LEU A 45 -9.79 -7.58 8.93
C LEU A 45 -9.11 -8.57 9.88
N SER A 46 -7.94 -9.08 9.48
CA SER A 46 -7.19 -10.06 10.27
C SER A 46 -6.72 -9.47 11.60
N MET A 47 -6.19 -8.25 11.57
CA MET A 47 -5.76 -7.51 12.75
C MET A 47 -6.93 -7.19 13.69
N LEU A 48 -8.06 -6.73 13.16
CA LEU A 48 -9.24 -6.40 13.97
C LEU A 48 -9.90 -7.65 14.55
N GLU A 49 -9.88 -8.78 13.84
CA GLU A 49 -10.32 -10.08 14.38
C GLU A 49 -9.44 -10.50 15.57
N ASP A 50 -8.11 -10.41 15.42
CA ASP A 50 -7.15 -10.74 16.49
C ASP A 50 -7.31 -9.82 17.71
N ALA A 51 -7.60 -8.53 17.47
CA ALA A 51 -7.96 -7.56 18.50
C ALA A 51 -9.39 -7.72 19.06
N GLN A 52 -10.12 -8.77 18.67
CA GLN A 52 -11.48 -9.11 19.13
C GLN A 52 -12.52 -8.02 18.85
N ILE A 53 -12.33 -7.24 17.78
CA ILE A 53 -13.31 -6.25 17.32
C ILE A 53 -14.41 -6.96 16.53
N SER A 54 -15.67 -6.60 16.78
CA SER A 54 -16.79 -7.24 16.08
C SER A 54 -16.77 -6.93 14.58
N PRO A 55 -17.25 -7.83 13.70
CA PRO A 55 -17.23 -7.62 12.26
C PRO A 55 -17.96 -6.36 11.78
N GLU A 56 -18.99 -5.92 12.50
CA GLU A 56 -19.73 -4.69 12.19
C GLU A 56 -18.91 -3.45 12.56
N LYS A 57 -18.23 -3.47 13.72
CA LYS A 57 -17.33 -2.40 14.13
C LYS A 57 -16.08 -2.34 13.26
N ALA A 58 -15.61 -3.47 12.74
CA ALA A 58 -14.45 -3.50 11.87
C ALA A 58 -14.67 -2.67 10.58
N ASP A 59 -15.88 -2.73 10.01
CA ASP A 59 -16.24 -1.96 8.82
C ASP A 59 -16.11 -0.46 9.05
N HIS A 60 -16.47 0.01 10.26
CA HIS A 60 -16.37 1.41 10.65
C HIS A 60 -14.95 1.96 10.65
N TYR A 61 -13.93 1.10 10.71
CA TYR A 61 -12.52 1.49 10.66
C TYR A 61 -11.88 1.21 9.30
N ILE A 62 -12.22 0.09 8.67
CA ILE A 62 -11.64 -0.32 7.39
C ILE A 62 -12.09 0.60 6.26
N ILE A 63 -13.38 0.94 6.19
CA ILE A 63 -13.92 1.80 5.13
C ILE A 63 -13.20 3.16 5.11
N PRO A 64 -13.17 3.95 6.21
CA PRO A 64 -12.49 5.24 6.19
C PRO A 64 -10.98 5.11 6.00
N MET A 65 -10.34 4.05 6.51
CA MET A 65 -8.91 3.82 6.25
C MET A 65 -8.63 3.61 4.76
N MET A 66 -9.47 2.84 4.06
CA MET A 66 -9.35 2.65 2.62
C MET A 66 -9.67 3.92 1.83
N LEU A 67 -10.64 4.73 2.25
CA LEU A 67 -10.90 6.04 1.64
C LEU A 67 -9.69 6.97 1.75
N VAL A 68 -9.01 6.99 2.90
CA VAL A 68 -7.75 7.73 3.07
C VAL A 68 -6.67 7.20 2.14
N GLN A 69 -6.47 5.87 2.08
CA GLN A 69 -5.48 5.27 1.20
C GLN A 69 -5.73 5.65 -0.26
N ILE A 70 -6.98 5.54 -0.72
CA ILE A 70 -7.37 5.89 -2.08
C ILE A 70 -7.17 7.38 -2.34
N ALA A 71 -7.47 8.26 -1.38
CA ALA A 71 -7.19 9.69 -1.50
C ALA A 71 -5.69 9.97 -1.68
N LEU A 72 -4.85 9.36 -0.85
CA LEU A 72 -3.39 9.48 -0.91
C LEU A 72 -2.83 8.97 -2.23
N ASP A 73 -3.31 7.81 -2.70
CA ASP A 73 -2.91 7.25 -3.99
C ASP A 73 -3.41 8.14 -5.13
N THR A 74 -4.58 8.77 -4.97
CA THR A 74 -5.16 9.66 -5.97
C THR A 74 -4.26 10.87 -6.21
N HIS A 75 -3.78 11.50 -5.14
CA HIS A 75 -2.83 12.62 -5.24
C HIS A 75 -1.49 12.25 -5.89
N ASP A 76 -1.01 11.01 -5.72
CA ASP A 76 0.26 10.58 -6.31
C ASP A 76 0.22 10.47 -7.84
N GLU A 77 -0.96 10.39 -8.46
CA GLU A 77 -1.10 10.36 -9.92
C GLU A 77 -1.12 11.75 -10.57
N VAL A 78 -1.10 12.82 -9.77
CA VAL A 78 -1.03 14.18 -10.31
C VAL A 78 0.35 14.36 -10.96
N THR A 79 0.44 14.09 -12.26
CA THR A 79 1.67 14.24 -13.02
C THR A 79 1.94 15.72 -13.30
N ASN A 80 3.23 16.08 -13.41
CA ASN A 80 3.67 17.39 -13.88
C ASN A 80 3.99 17.40 -15.39
N SER A 81 3.74 16.29 -16.10
CA SER A 81 4.03 16.19 -17.53
C SER A 81 3.09 17.08 -18.33
N VAL A 82 3.64 18.10 -18.97
CA VAL A 82 2.95 18.89 -19.99
C VAL A 82 2.91 18.04 -21.26
N SER A 83 1.78 17.41 -21.55
CA SER A 83 1.56 16.82 -22.87
C SER A 83 1.07 17.91 -23.85
N ASN A 84 1.26 17.72 -25.15
CA ASN A 84 0.91 18.69 -26.21
C ASN A 84 -0.61 18.92 -26.38
N HIS A 85 -1.45 18.42 -25.46
CA HIS A 85 -2.90 18.57 -25.44
C HIS A 85 -3.31 19.36 -24.18
N GLU A 86 -3.13 20.69 -24.23
CA GLU A 86 -3.07 21.53 -23.02
C GLU A 86 -4.36 21.59 -22.18
N ASP A 87 -5.56 21.50 -22.77
CA ASP A 87 -6.81 21.75 -22.03
C ASP A 87 -7.45 20.51 -21.38
N ASP A 88 -7.61 19.39 -22.11
CA ASP A 88 -8.23 18.18 -21.57
C ASP A 88 -7.34 17.50 -20.50
N ASP A 89 -6.02 17.60 -20.66
CA ASP A 89 -5.05 17.04 -19.73
C ASP A 89 -5.00 17.89 -18.44
N LEU A 90 -5.14 19.22 -18.55
CA LEU A 90 -5.25 20.12 -17.39
C LEU A 90 -6.54 19.88 -16.62
N LYS A 91 -7.67 19.76 -17.31
CA LYS A 91 -8.96 19.45 -16.67
C LYS A 91 -8.90 18.11 -15.93
N THR A 92 -8.35 17.07 -16.57
CA THR A 92 -8.23 15.74 -15.96
C THR A 92 -7.37 15.81 -14.70
N ARG A 93 -6.22 16.50 -14.74
CA ARG A 93 -5.35 16.70 -13.58
C ARG A 93 -6.05 17.44 -12.44
N GLN A 94 -6.80 18.49 -12.73
CA GLN A 94 -7.59 19.21 -11.72
C GLN A 94 -8.66 18.30 -11.09
N LEU A 95 -9.31 17.46 -11.89
CA LEU A 95 -10.29 16.50 -11.38
C LEU A 95 -9.64 15.42 -10.51
N VAL A 96 -8.42 14.97 -10.81
CA VAL A 96 -7.66 14.05 -9.94
C VAL A 96 -7.38 14.70 -8.59
N VAL A 97 -6.96 15.97 -8.56
CA VAL A 97 -6.77 16.71 -7.30
C VAL A 97 -8.08 16.77 -6.51
N LEU A 98 -9.18 17.18 -7.16
CA LEU A 98 -10.50 17.28 -6.53
C LEU A 98 -11.05 15.93 -6.06
N ALA A 99 -10.73 14.84 -6.77
CA ALA A 99 -11.10 13.49 -6.35
C ALA A 99 -10.37 13.10 -5.06
N GLY A 100 -9.07 13.39 -4.96
CA GLY A 100 -8.31 13.19 -3.73
C GLY A 100 -8.88 13.99 -2.55
N ASP A 101 -9.24 15.25 -2.77
CA ASP A 101 -9.89 16.10 -1.75
C ASP A 101 -11.28 15.57 -1.36
N LEU A 102 -12.07 15.11 -2.32
CA LEU A 102 -13.38 14.50 -2.07
C LEU A 102 -13.25 13.24 -1.21
N TYR A 103 -12.35 12.32 -1.57
CA TYR A 103 -12.14 11.07 -0.83
C TYR A 103 -11.60 11.33 0.59
N SER A 104 -10.74 12.35 0.73
CA SER A 104 -10.31 12.87 2.04
C SER A 104 -11.49 13.43 2.85
N GLY A 105 -12.40 14.18 2.22
CA GLY A 105 -13.63 14.65 2.86
C GLY A 105 -14.56 13.52 3.28
N LEU A 106 -14.68 12.46 2.48
CA LEU A 106 -15.55 11.33 2.74
C LEU A 106 -15.12 10.50 3.96
N TYR A 107 -13.83 10.23 4.16
CA TYR A 107 -13.40 9.51 5.36
C TYR A 107 -13.70 10.33 6.63
N TYR A 108 -13.48 11.65 6.56
CA TYR A 108 -13.73 12.55 7.68
C TYR A 108 -15.21 12.60 8.01
N ASP A 109 -16.08 12.82 7.01
CA ASP A 109 -17.53 12.81 7.16
C ASP A 109 -18.03 11.47 7.73
N TYR A 110 -17.50 10.36 7.23
CA TYR A 110 -17.84 9.02 7.70
C TYR A 110 -17.54 8.84 9.20
N LEU A 111 -16.31 9.14 9.63
CA LEU A 111 -15.91 9.01 11.04
C LEU A 111 -16.62 10.04 11.94
N ALA A 112 -16.87 11.25 11.45
CA ALA A 112 -17.57 12.30 12.19
C ALA A 112 -19.01 11.90 12.50
N LYS A 113 -19.71 11.28 11.54
CA LYS A 113 -21.07 10.74 11.73
C LYS A 113 -21.12 9.61 12.77
N LEU A 114 -20.02 8.87 12.91
CA LEU A 114 -19.88 7.83 13.93
C LEU A 114 -19.37 8.36 15.28
N ASN A 115 -19.05 9.67 15.37
CA ASN A 115 -18.40 10.30 16.52
C ASN A 115 -17.04 9.70 16.90
N GLU A 116 -16.32 9.13 15.92
CA GLU A 116 -15.02 8.47 16.09
C GLU A 116 -13.86 9.47 16.06
N ILE A 117 -13.86 10.42 17.00
CA ILE A 117 -12.88 11.53 17.07
C ILE A 117 -11.44 11.02 17.20
N SER A 118 -11.24 9.93 17.95
CA SER A 118 -9.92 9.32 18.13
C SER A 118 -9.35 8.80 16.81
N MET A 119 -10.18 8.17 15.98
CA MET A 119 -9.78 7.66 14.66
C MET A 119 -9.49 8.79 13.67
N ILE A 120 -10.24 9.88 13.72
CA ILE A 120 -9.96 11.08 12.90
C ILE A 120 -8.57 11.61 13.20
N ARG A 121 -8.20 11.74 14.48
CA ARG A 121 -6.86 12.19 14.89
C ARG A 121 -5.77 11.21 14.45
N LEU A 122 -6.00 9.92 14.68
CA LEU A 122 -5.08 8.85 14.31
C LEU A 122 -4.77 8.87 12.80
N PHE A 123 -5.80 8.95 11.95
CA PHE A 123 -5.59 9.00 10.51
C PHE A 123 -5.00 10.32 10.04
N ALA A 124 -5.35 11.45 10.66
CA ALA A 124 -4.69 12.72 10.35
C ALA A 124 -3.17 12.68 10.64
N GLU A 125 -2.77 12.05 11.75
CA GLU A 125 -1.36 11.82 12.07
C GLU A 125 -0.69 10.87 11.06
N ALA A 126 -1.37 9.78 10.67
CA ALA A 126 -0.87 8.87 9.63
C ALA A 126 -0.70 9.58 8.28
N ILE A 127 -1.69 10.37 7.85
CA ILE A 127 -1.66 11.14 6.59
C ILE A 127 -0.48 12.09 6.60
N LYS A 128 -0.27 12.81 7.71
CA LYS A 128 0.86 13.72 7.87
C LYS A 128 2.18 12.97 7.69
N GLU A 129 2.38 11.88 8.40
CA GLU A 129 3.60 11.06 8.35
C GLU A 129 3.85 10.52 6.94
N ILE A 130 2.82 9.95 6.29
CA ILE A 130 2.90 9.44 4.92
C ILE A 130 3.33 10.57 3.96
N ASN A 131 2.70 11.73 4.05
CA ASN A 131 3.01 12.85 3.16
C ASN A 131 4.43 13.40 3.39
N GLU A 132 4.90 13.48 4.64
CA GLU A 132 6.30 13.88 4.93
C GLU A 132 7.30 12.90 4.28
N HIS A 133 7.05 11.60 4.40
CA HIS A 133 7.89 10.57 3.78
C HIS A 133 7.80 10.56 2.25
N LYS A 134 6.61 10.78 1.67
CA LYS A 134 6.43 10.95 0.22
C LYS A 134 7.23 12.16 -0.29
N ILE A 135 7.12 13.31 0.37
CA ILE A 135 7.87 14.52 -0.01
C ILE A 135 9.37 14.23 -0.05
N ARG A 136 9.94 13.60 1.00
CA ARG A 136 11.35 13.19 1.04
C ARG A 136 11.72 12.26 -0.11
N LEU A 137 10.85 11.28 -0.42
CA LEU A 137 11.06 10.32 -1.51
C LEU A 137 11.07 11.01 -2.88
N TYR A 138 10.17 11.98 -3.14
CA TYR A 138 10.09 12.67 -4.42
C TYR A 138 11.15 13.78 -4.57
N GLN A 139 11.50 14.48 -3.48
CA GLN A 139 12.55 15.51 -3.48
C GLN A 139 13.96 14.95 -3.54
N LYS A 140 14.12 13.62 -3.38
CA LYS A 140 15.41 12.93 -3.37
C LYS A 140 16.30 13.35 -2.19
N ASP A 141 15.68 13.71 -1.07
CA ASP A 141 16.33 14.22 0.15
C ASP A 141 16.79 13.10 1.10
N ILE A 142 16.77 11.85 0.64
CA ILE A 142 17.17 10.69 1.44
C ILE A 142 18.59 10.30 1.05
N GLU A 143 19.51 10.36 2.01
CA GLU A 143 20.95 10.14 1.76
C GLU A 143 21.41 8.70 1.99
N ARG A 144 20.58 7.87 2.64
CA ARG A 144 20.93 6.52 3.06
C ARG A 144 19.94 5.49 2.56
N ILE A 145 20.45 4.34 2.10
CA ILE A 145 19.61 3.25 1.62
C ILE A 145 18.68 2.76 2.72
N GLU A 146 19.16 2.57 3.95
CA GLU A 146 18.32 2.09 5.04
C GLU A 146 17.11 3.02 5.26
N THR A 147 17.36 4.34 5.32
CA THR A 147 16.33 5.36 5.47
C THR A 147 15.37 5.40 4.28
N LEU A 148 15.82 5.08 3.07
CA LEU A 148 14.97 5.01 1.88
C LEU A 148 13.96 3.86 2.00
N PHE A 149 14.43 2.66 2.35
CA PHE A 149 13.55 1.51 2.56
C PHE A 149 12.60 1.74 3.73
N ASP A 150 13.07 2.39 4.81
CA ASP A 150 12.22 2.75 5.94
C ASP A 150 11.15 3.77 5.57
N SER A 151 11.51 4.77 4.75
CA SER A 151 10.57 5.76 4.24
C SER A 151 9.50 5.10 3.36
N VAL A 152 9.88 4.17 2.48
CA VAL A 152 8.94 3.42 1.64
C VAL A 152 8.05 2.53 2.47
N GLY A 153 8.59 1.84 3.48
CA GLY A 153 7.79 1.03 4.40
C GLY A 153 6.74 1.88 5.12
N THR A 154 7.14 3.04 5.63
CA THR A 154 6.26 3.99 6.34
C THR A 154 5.15 4.52 5.44
N ILE A 155 5.46 4.94 4.21
CA ILE A 155 4.47 5.37 3.21
C ILE A 155 3.40 4.29 3.01
N GLU A 156 3.83 3.04 2.92
CA GLU A 156 2.93 1.94 2.62
C GLU A 156 2.16 1.45 3.85
N SER A 157 2.68 1.54 5.07
CA SER A 157 2.08 0.84 6.22
C SER A 157 1.51 1.74 7.32
N ALA A 158 1.84 3.03 7.37
CA ALA A 158 1.56 3.88 8.54
C ALA A 158 0.09 3.88 8.99
N LEU A 159 -0.88 3.86 8.06
CA LEU A 159 -2.31 3.79 8.40
C LEU A 159 -2.66 2.54 9.22
N ILE A 160 -2.22 1.38 8.75
CA ILE A 160 -2.50 0.09 9.41
C ILE A 160 -1.65 -0.04 10.68
N CYS A 161 -0.39 0.42 10.67
CA CYS A 161 0.47 0.40 11.86
C CYS A 161 -0.13 1.23 13.00
N LYS A 162 -0.56 2.48 12.74
CA LYS A 162 -1.21 3.30 13.78
C LYS A 162 -2.52 2.69 14.26
N MET A 163 -3.29 2.09 13.37
CA MET A 163 -4.52 1.38 13.74
C MET A 163 -4.22 0.15 14.63
N ALA A 164 -3.18 -0.61 14.30
CA ALA A 164 -2.72 -1.74 15.11
C ALA A 164 -2.27 -1.30 16.50
N GLU A 165 -1.53 -0.20 16.61
CA GLU A 165 -1.16 0.40 17.89
C GLU A 165 -2.40 0.83 18.70
N HIS A 166 -3.35 1.50 18.04
CA HIS A 166 -4.60 1.94 18.67
C HIS A 166 -5.40 0.78 19.28
N PHE A 167 -5.47 -0.36 18.59
CA PHE A 167 -6.17 -1.56 19.07
C PHE A 167 -5.27 -2.52 19.87
N SER A 168 -4.10 -2.06 20.32
CA SER A 168 -3.17 -2.86 21.16
C SER A 168 -2.72 -4.17 20.52
N ALA A 169 -2.46 -4.14 19.21
CA ALA A 169 -2.08 -5.28 18.38
C ALA A 169 -0.63 -5.14 17.84
N PRO A 170 0.41 -5.10 18.70
CA PRO A 170 1.77 -4.72 18.30
C PRO A 170 2.47 -5.70 17.35
N LEU A 171 2.07 -6.98 17.32
CA LEU A 171 2.59 -7.93 16.35
C LEU A 171 2.15 -7.57 14.93
N TRP A 172 0.95 -7.01 14.77
CA TRP A 172 0.43 -6.55 13.49
C TRP A 172 1.14 -5.30 12.98
N VAL A 173 1.70 -4.46 13.86
CA VAL A 173 2.52 -3.31 13.44
C VAL A 173 3.69 -3.77 12.59
N ASN A 174 4.50 -4.70 13.10
CA ASN A 174 5.67 -5.21 12.39
C ASN A 174 5.26 -6.08 11.18
N PHE A 175 4.25 -6.93 11.36
CA PHE A 175 3.79 -7.81 10.29
C PHE A 175 3.25 -7.03 9.09
N SER A 176 2.36 -6.06 9.32
CA SER A 176 1.80 -5.22 8.24
C SER A 176 2.86 -4.36 7.58
N TYR A 177 3.82 -3.83 8.36
CA TYR A 177 4.97 -3.09 7.82
C TYR A 177 5.78 -3.94 6.82
N ASP A 178 6.27 -5.11 7.25
CA ASP A 178 7.12 -5.94 6.41
C ASP A 178 6.33 -6.53 5.21
N TYR A 179 5.03 -6.82 5.38
CA TYR A 179 4.15 -7.31 4.31
C TYR A 179 3.98 -6.26 3.21
N LEU A 180 3.60 -5.04 3.59
CA LEU A 180 3.30 -3.97 2.64
C LEU A 180 4.57 -3.43 1.99
N LEU A 181 5.67 -3.36 2.75
CA LEU A 181 6.99 -3.08 2.19
C LEU A 181 7.38 -4.14 1.16
N LEU A 182 7.29 -5.44 1.49
CA LEU A 182 7.60 -6.52 0.55
C LEU A 182 6.77 -6.40 -0.74
N LYS A 183 5.48 -6.12 -0.62
CA LYS A 183 4.59 -5.90 -1.77
C LYS A 183 5.05 -4.74 -2.63
N ARG A 184 5.40 -3.60 -2.02
CA ARG A 184 5.91 -2.43 -2.76
C ARG A 184 7.26 -2.72 -3.42
N LEU A 185 8.18 -3.38 -2.74
CA LEU A 185 9.50 -3.73 -3.29
C LEU A 185 9.40 -4.69 -4.48
N ASN A 186 8.53 -5.70 -4.42
CA ASN A 186 8.28 -6.58 -5.55
C ASN A 186 7.74 -5.77 -6.75
N LYS A 187 6.76 -4.88 -6.53
CA LYS A 187 6.23 -4.00 -7.59
C LYS A 187 7.32 -3.13 -8.22
N GLU A 188 8.12 -2.45 -7.39
CA GLU A 188 9.22 -1.59 -7.85
C GLU A 188 10.27 -2.39 -8.64
N ARG A 189 10.63 -3.60 -8.17
CA ARG A 189 11.56 -4.49 -8.87
C ARG A 189 11.00 -4.89 -10.24
N GLU A 190 9.74 -5.33 -10.32
CA GLU A 190 9.14 -5.70 -11.59
C GLU A 190 9.08 -4.49 -12.54
N THR A 191 8.66 -3.31 -12.06
CA THR A 191 8.65 -2.09 -12.86
C THR A 191 10.04 -1.74 -13.37
N PHE A 192 11.07 -1.84 -12.54
CA PHE A 192 12.46 -1.58 -12.92
C PHE A 192 12.99 -2.58 -13.95
N ILE A 193 12.64 -3.86 -13.84
CA ILE A 193 13.02 -4.90 -14.81
C ILE A 193 12.38 -4.61 -16.18
N HIS A 194 11.10 -4.26 -16.21
CA HIS A 194 10.36 -4.07 -17.46
C HIS A 194 10.65 -2.72 -18.14
N SER A 195 10.69 -1.63 -17.37
CA SER A 195 10.82 -0.26 -17.91
C SER A 195 12.23 0.32 -17.78
N GLY A 196 13.10 -0.30 -16.98
CA GLY A 196 14.46 0.16 -16.74
C GLY A 196 14.59 1.31 -15.74
N SER A 197 13.49 1.80 -15.17
CA SER A 197 13.43 2.81 -14.11
C SER A 197 12.26 2.55 -13.15
N SER A 198 12.35 3.04 -11.92
CA SER A 198 11.21 3.15 -11.01
C SER A 198 11.56 4.14 -9.90
N VAL A 199 10.57 4.67 -9.17
CA VAL A 199 10.80 5.72 -8.16
C VAL A 199 11.82 5.28 -7.12
N LEU A 200 11.70 4.05 -6.60
CA LEU A 200 12.65 3.50 -5.64
C LEU A 200 14.06 3.39 -6.25
N PHE A 201 14.18 2.82 -7.45
CA PHE A 201 15.49 2.56 -8.06
C PHE A 201 16.18 3.84 -8.52
N GLU A 202 15.43 4.87 -8.93
CA GLU A 202 15.97 6.20 -9.19
C GLU A 202 16.57 6.82 -7.94
N GLN A 203 15.91 6.66 -6.78
CA GLN A 203 16.45 7.14 -5.51
C GLN A 203 17.69 6.34 -5.08
N MET A 204 17.64 5.01 -5.18
CA MET A 204 18.80 4.17 -4.89
C MET A 204 20.00 4.56 -5.79
N ALA A 205 19.76 4.86 -7.07
CA ALA A 205 20.81 5.31 -7.97
C ALA A 205 21.43 6.64 -7.54
N ASN A 206 20.63 7.61 -7.07
CA ASN A 206 21.15 8.90 -6.57
C ASN A 206 22.00 8.72 -5.32
N ILE A 207 21.61 7.80 -4.43
CA ILE A 207 22.33 7.50 -3.19
C ILE A 207 23.64 6.77 -3.47
N VAL A 208 23.61 5.72 -4.28
CA VAL A 208 24.75 4.83 -4.52
C VAL A 208 25.72 5.42 -5.55
N PHE A 209 25.21 6.12 -6.55
CA PHE A 209 25.97 6.62 -7.69
C PHE A 209 25.74 8.13 -7.93
N PRO A 210 25.97 9.01 -6.93
CA PRO A 210 25.57 10.43 -6.99
C PRO A 210 26.17 11.24 -8.14
N LYS A 211 27.29 10.77 -8.71
CA LYS A 211 28.00 11.45 -9.81
C LYS A 211 27.61 10.95 -11.21
N THR A 212 26.70 9.99 -11.31
CA THR A 212 26.38 9.31 -12.58
C THR A 212 25.00 9.73 -13.08
N LYS A 213 24.92 10.30 -14.30
CA LYS A 213 23.64 10.70 -14.91
C LYS A 213 22.82 9.53 -15.45
N THR A 214 23.49 8.46 -15.90
CA THR A 214 22.85 7.28 -16.49
C THR A 214 23.45 6.00 -15.91
N VAL A 215 22.59 5.12 -15.42
CA VAL A 215 22.99 3.88 -14.75
C VAL A 215 23.40 2.84 -15.81
N THR A 216 24.65 2.37 -15.75
CA THR A 216 25.17 1.30 -16.63
C THR A 216 24.50 -0.04 -16.34
N LYS A 217 24.62 -1.02 -17.25
CA LYS A 217 24.05 -2.37 -17.05
C LYS A 217 24.55 -3.01 -15.75
N GLU A 218 25.82 -2.89 -15.42
CA GLU A 218 26.40 -3.44 -14.18
C GLU A 218 25.83 -2.76 -12.94
N GLN A 219 25.71 -1.43 -12.96
CA GLN A 219 25.11 -0.67 -11.87
C GLN A 219 23.62 -1.03 -11.68
N LYS A 220 22.87 -1.30 -12.75
CA LYS A 220 21.48 -1.81 -12.64
C LYS A 220 21.43 -3.16 -11.92
N HIS A 221 22.35 -4.08 -12.21
CA HIS A 221 22.44 -5.37 -11.49
C HIS A 221 22.78 -5.16 -10.02
N TYR A 222 23.67 -4.21 -9.70
CA TYR A 222 24.00 -3.88 -8.32
C TYR A 222 22.79 -3.33 -7.53
N LEU A 223 22.02 -2.42 -8.13
CA LEU A 223 20.78 -1.91 -7.52
C LEU A 223 19.76 -3.04 -7.29
N LEU A 224 19.58 -3.93 -8.28
CA LEU A 224 18.73 -5.12 -8.14
C LEU A 224 19.19 -6.02 -6.99
N HIS A 225 20.49 -6.24 -6.84
CA HIS A 225 21.05 -7.02 -5.75
C HIS A 225 20.72 -6.41 -4.38
N ILE A 226 20.85 -5.09 -4.23
CA ILE A 226 20.46 -4.41 -2.98
C ILE A 226 18.95 -4.61 -2.72
N CYS A 227 18.09 -4.34 -3.70
CA CYS A 227 16.65 -4.48 -3.54
C CYS A 227 16.25 -5.93 -3.17
N ASN A 228 16.84 -6.93 -3.84
CA ASN A 228 16.59 -8.34 -3.53
C ASN A 228 17.00 -8.72 -2.11
N ARG A 229 18.12 -8.19 -1.60
CA ARG A 229 18.53 -8.40 -0.20
C ARG A 229 17.48 -7.87 0.79
N TYR A 230 16.89 -6.71 0.51
CA TYR A 230 15.80 -6.16 1.34
C TYR A 230 14.51 -6.99 1.23
N ILE A 231 14.18 -7.45 0.03
CA ILE A 231 13.06 -8.36 -0.20
C ILE A 231 13.22 -9.63 0.63
N ASP A 232 14.39 -10.27 0.58
CA ASP A 232 14.68 -11.49 1.35
C ASP A 232 14.61 -11.24 2.86
N HIS A 233 15.11 -10.08 3.32
CA HIS A 233 14.98 -9.66 4.72
C HIS A 233 13.51 -9.52 5.17
N CYS A 234 12.66 -8.89 4.35
CA CYS A 234 11.22 -8.80 4.66
C CYS A 234 10.57 -10.19 4.71
N LYS A 235 10.91 -11.08 3.76
CA LYS A 235 10.41 -12.47 3.76
C LYS A 235 10.81 -13.20 5.04
N GLU A 236 12.08 -13.10 5.44
CA GLU A 236 12.57 -13.74 6.67
C GLU A 236 11.83 -13.24 7.91
N LYS A 237 11.61 -11.92 8.03
CA LYS A 237 10.86 -11.36 9.15
C LYS A 237 9.43 -11.88 9.19
N LEU A 238 8.72 -11.88 8.06
CA LEU A 238 7.35 -12.40 7.97
C LEU A 238 7.26 -13.88 8.37
N LEU A 239 8.24 -14.70 7.99
CA LEU A 239 8.29 -16.12 8.36
C LEU A 239 8.66 -16.36 9.84
N LYS A 240 9.41 -15.45 10.46
CA LYS A 240 9.84 -15.56 11.87
C LYS A 240 8.79 -15.04 12.86
N ILE A 241 7.86 -14.20 12.42
CA ILE A 241 6.80 -13.65 13.26
C ILE A 241 5.86 -14.78 13.71
N LYS A 242 5.73 -14.95 15.03
CA LYS A 242 4.79 -15.89 15.65
C LYS A 242 3.41 -15.25 15.76
N LEU A 243 2.80 -14.94 14.62
CA LEU A 243 1.45 -14.41 14.52
C LEU A 243 0.53 -15.46 13.92
N GLU A 244 -0.59 -15.73 14.58
CA GLU A 244 -1.62 -16.59 14.04
C GLU A 244 -2.35 -15.82 12.92
N VAL A 245 -2.10 -16.22 11.69
CA VAL A 245 -2.71 -15.63 10.50
C VAL A 245 -3.78 -16.56 9.94
N ASN A 246 -4.90 -15.99 9.49
CA ASN A 246 -5.96 -16.76 8.83
C ASN A 246 -5.49 -17.33 7.48
N GLU A 247 -6.22 -18.33 6.99
CA GLU A 247 -5.90 -19.06 5.77
C GLU A 247 -5.77 -18.15 4.53
N ALA A 248 -6.63 -17.13 4.40
CA ALA A 248 -6.56 -16.19 3.28
C ALA A 248 -5.22 -15.43 3.27
N LEU A 249 -4.79 -14.97 4.43
CA LEU A 249 -3.52 -14.27 4.59
C LEU A 249 -2.33 -15.21 4.39
N GLN A 250 -2.41 -16.48 4.81
CA GLN A 250 -1.37 -17.49 4.53
C GLN A 250 -1.17 -17.73 3.03
N ILE A 251 -2.27 -17.84 2.27
CA ILE A 251 -2.23 -17.97 0.81
C ILE A 251 -1.56 -16.75 0.20
N ARG A 252 -1.97 -15.54 0.59
CA ARG A 252 -1.39 -14.29 0.08
C ARG A 252 0.09 -14.11 0.43
N ILE A 253 0.52 -14.46 1.63
CA ILE A 253 1.96 -14.49 1.99
C ILE A 253 2.72 -15.45 1.07
N SER A 254 2.16 -16.63 0.79
CA SER A 254 2.78 -17.63 -0.09
C SER A 254 2.92 -17.12 -1.52
N GLU A 255 1.92 -16.40 -2.03
CA GLU A 255 2.00 -15.72 -3.34
C GLU A 255 3.07 -14.62 -3.35
N LEU A 256 3.09 -13.77 -2.32
CA LEU A 256 3.98 -12.62 -2.24
C LEU A 256 5.45 -13.01 -2.05
N THR A 257 5.70 -14.15 -1.39
CA THR A 257 7.05 -14.68 -1.15
C THR A 257 7.58 -15.50 -2.33
N GLY A 258 6.73 -15.83 -3.31
CA GLY A 258 7.07 -16.61 -4.51
C GLY A 258 6.91 -18.14 -4.34
N GLY A 259 6.21 -18.60 -3.31
CA GLY A 259 6.05 -20.02 -2.96
C GLY A 259 5.21 -20.86 -3.93
N PHE A 260 4.43 -20.25 -4.83
CA PHE A 260 3.58 -21.00 -5.76
C PHE A 260 4.34 -21.82 -6.80
N SER A 261 5.60 -21.49 -7.11
CA SER A 261 6.43 -22.33 -7.98
C SER A 261 6.76 -23.70 -7.36
N ALA A 262 6.63 -23.88 -6.03
CA ALA A 262 6.88 -25.15 -5.36
C ALA A 262 5.59 -25.99 -5.22
N ILE A 263 4.43 -25.35 -5.05
CA ILE A 263 3.14 -26.04 -4.89
C ILE A 263 2.64 -26.56 -6.25
N ALA A 264 2.78 -25.77 -7.32
CA ALA A 264 2.42 -26.20 -8.68
C ALA A 264 3.29 -27.38 -9.18
N LYS A 265 4.53 -27.51 -8.70
CA LYS A 265 5.39 -28.68 -9.01
C LYS A 265 4.95 -29.95 -8.27
N LYS A 266 4.53 -29.84 -7.01
CA LYS A 266 4.02 -31.00 -6.25
C LYS A 266 2.70 -31.55 -6.81
N THR A 267 1.80 -30.68 -7.24
CA THR A 267 0.51 -31.11 -7.82
C THR A 267 0.62 -31.73 -9.22
N VAL A 268 1.73 -31.52 -9.92
CA VAL A 268 1.99 -32.10 -11.26
C VAL A 268 2.79 -33.41 -11.16
N GLU A 269 3.51 -33.64 -10.05
CA GLU A 269 4.22 -34.91 -9.80
C GLU A 269 3.35 -35.98 -9.08
N GLU A 270 2.18 -35.59 -8.55
CA GLU A 270 1.21 -36.51 -7.92
C GLU A 270 -0.05 -36.76 -8.77
N GLY A 271 -0.04 -36.36 -10.05
CA GLY A 271 -1.13 -36.56 -11.02
C GLY A 271 -0.83 -37.63 -12.08
#